data_AF-A0A7K2MFM7-F1
#
_entry.id   AF-A0A7K2MFM7-F1
#
_cell.length_a   1.000
_cell.length_b   1.000
_cell.length_c   1.000
_cell.angle_alpha   90.00
_cell.angle_beta   90.00
_cell.angle_gamma   90.00
#
_symmetry.space_group_name_H-M   'P 1'
#
loop_
_entity.id
_entity.type
_entity.pdbx_description
1 polymer ?
#
loop_
_entity_poly.entity_id
_entity_poly.type
_entity_poly.pdbx_seq_one_letter_code
_entity_poly.pdbx_strand_id
1 'polypeptide(L)'
;MRGGGSALWVTLDCDDPQYSTAVIDSETDLATPVRHRKVSGHFQGTDKKFTFYLPPKKQWQGRFFHKVYPLQDENASDTDISFGADSGAYVVQTNGGGGYRVDA
;
A
#
# COMPACT_ATOMS: atom_id res chain seq x y z
N MET A 1 0.06 33.41 -15.32
CA MET A 1 -1.26 33.27 -14.69
C MET A 1 -1.12 32.29 -13.53
N ARG A 2 -1.55 32.67 -12.32
CA ARG A 2 -1.39 31.88 -11.10
C ARG A 2 -2.44 30.75 -11.10
N GLY A 3 -2.00 29.50 -11.24
CA GLY A 3 -2.86 28.32 -11.06
C GLY A 3 -3.18 28.15 -9.58
N GLY A 4 -4.45 28.29 -9.22
CA GLY A 4 -4.93 28.27 -7.84
C GLY A 4 -4.82 26.89 -7.19
N GLY A 5 -4.01 26.81 -6.13
CA GLY A 5 -4.04 25.69 -5.19
C GLY A 5 -5.07 25.97 -4.10
N SER A 6 -6.35 25.74 -4.38
CA SER A 6 -7.35 25.57 -3.32
C SER A 6 -7.27 24.14 -2.77
N ALA A 7 -7.65 23.94 -1.51
CA ALA A 7 -7.79 22.60 -0.94
C ALA A 7 -8.75 21.75 -1.79
N LEU A 8 -8.37 20.50 -2.07
CA LEU A 8 -9.22 19.54 -2.77
C LEU A 8 -10.32 19.08 -1.80
N TRP A 9 -11.58 19.23 -2.19
CA TRP A 9 -12.71 18.63 -1.48
C TRP A 9 -12.79 17.16 -1.89
N VAL A 10 -12.37 16.26 -1.00
CA VAL A 10 -12.40 14.81 -1.25
C VAL A 10 -13.82 14.29 -1.00
N THR A 11 -14.54 14.02 -2.07
CA THR A 11 -15.86 13.36 -2.07
C THR A 11 -15.74 11.90 -2.52
N LEU A 12 -16.83 11.14 -2.46
CA LEU A 12 -16.82 9.71 -2.85
C LEU A 12 -16.54 9.50 -4.34
N ASP A 13 -16.84 10.51 -5.16
CA ASP A 13 -16.61 10.62 -6.60
C ASP A 13 -15.34 11.41 -6.96
N CYS A 14 -14.52 11.76 -5.96
CA CYS A 14 -13.25 12.44 -6.18
C CYS A 14 -12.22 11.45 -6.73
N ASP A 15 -12.10 11.40 -8.06
CA ASP A 15 -10.97 10.76 -8.73
C ASP A 15 -9.72 11.65 -8.61
N ASP A 16 -8.66 11.15 -7.97
CA ASP A 16 -7.34 11.79 -8.05
C ASP A 16 -6.69 11.40 -9.39
N PRO A 17 -6.55 12.32 -10.35
CA PRO A 17 -6.02 11.97 -11.67
C PRO A 17 -4.60 11.39 -11.59
N GLN A 18 -3.81 11.78 -10.58
CA GLN A 18 -2.45 11.32 -10.38
C GLN A 18 -2.38 9.85 -9.91
N TYR A 19 -3.37 9.38 -9.16
CA TYR A 19 -3.42 8.02 -8.60
C TYR A 19 -4.58 7.18 -9.15
N SER A 20 -5.17 7.60 -10.28
CA SER A 20 -6.35 6.96 -10.89
C SER A 20 -6.08 5.60 -11.56
N THR A 21 -4.81 5.31 -11.88
CA THR A 21 -4.45 4.11 -12.66
C THR A 21 -3.42 3.26 -11.92
N ALA A 22 -3.88 2.23 -11.21
CA ALA A 22 -3.01 1.24 -10.56
C ALA A 22 -2.69 0.07 -11.50
N VAL A 23 -1.42 -0.35 -11.51
CA VAL A 23 -0.90 -1.46 -12.32
C VAL A 23 -0.33 -2.52 -11.38
N ILE A 24 -0.66 -3.79 -11.63
CA ILE A 24 -0.07 -4.94 -10.93
C ILE A 24 1.21 -5.34 -11.64
N ASP A 25 2.33 -5.29 -10.94
CA ASP A 25 3.65 -5.62 -11.47
C ASP A 25 3.99 -7.10 -11.28
N SER A 26 3.62 -7.69 -10.14
CA SER A 26 3.87 -9.11 -9.88
C SER A 26 2.91 -9.70 -8.85
N GLU A 27 2.66 -11.00 -8.99
CA GLU A 27 1.93 -11.81 -8.02
C GLU A 27 2.71 -13.10 -7.76
N THR A 28 3.14 -13.33 -6.52
CA THR A 28 3.96 -14.50 -6.17
C THR A 28 3.48 -15.11 -4.85
N ASP A 29 3.34 -16.44 -4.81
CA ASP A 29 3.13 -17.18 -3.56
C ASP A 29 4.47 -17.44 -2.88
N LEU A 30 4.57 -17.06 -1.60
CA LEU A 30 5.76 -17.25 -0.77
C LEU A 30 5.42 -18.10 0.46
N ALA A 31 6.40 -18.85 0.95
CA ALA A 31 6.28 -19.67 2.15
C ALA A 31 6.96 -19.07 3.39
N THR A 32 7.85 -18.09 3.18
CA THR A 32 8.63 -17.40 4.21
C THR A 32 8.31 -15.91 4.14
N PRO A 33 8.17 -15.19 5.27
CA PRO A 33 8.33 -15.67 6.67
C PRO A 33 7.16 -16.55 7.16
N VAL A 34 6.00 -16.39 6.52
CA VAL A 34 4.83 -17.25 6.65
C VAL A 34 4.25 -17.47 5.26
N ARG A 35 3.34 -18.43 5.09
CA ARG A 35 2.65 -18.60 3.80
C ARG A 35 1.82 -17.35 3.48
N HIS A 36 2.07 -16.69 2.36
CA HIS A 36 1.30 -15.53 1.91
C HIS A 36 1.43 -15.36 0.39
N ARG A 37 0.51 -14.59 -0.21
CA ARG A 37 0.65 -14.09 -1.57
C ARG A 37 1.18 -12.65 -1.52
N LYS A 38 2.32 -12.40 -2.15
CA LYS A 38 2.89 -11.07 -2.38
C LYS A 38 2.34 -10.53 -3.70
N VAL A 39 1.72 -9.35 -3.68
CA VAL A 39 1.25 -8.62 -4.86
C VAL A 39 1.90 -7.25 -4.86
N SER A 40 2.77 -6.97 -5.83
CA SER A 40 3.40 -5.67 -5.99
C SER A 40 2.76 -4.90 -7.14
N GLY A 41 2.77 -3.57 -7.05
CA GLY A 41 2.28 -2.71 -8.11
C GLY A 41 2.71 -1.26 -7.94
N HIS A 42 2.26 -0.43 -8.88
CA HIS A 42 2.52 1.01 -8.89
C HIS A 42 1.34 1.79 -9.48
N PHE A 43 1.34 3.11 -9.28
CA PHE A 43 0.44 4.01 -9.99
C PHE A 43 1.13 4.54 -11.25
N GLN A 44 0.49 4.35 -12.42
CA GLN A 44 1.05 4.73 -13.71
C GLN A 44 1.37 6.23 -13.75
N GLY A 45 2.54 6.59 -14.28
CA GLY A 45 2.98 7.98 -14.36
C GLY A 45 3.48 8.57 -13.05
N THR A 46 3.64 7.74 -12.00
CA THR A 46 4.21 8.13 -10.71
C THR A 46 5.39 7.24 -10.33
N ASP A 47 6.14 7.65 -9.30
CA ASP A 47 7.12 6.80 -8.62
C ASP A 47 6.51 5.98 -7.46
N LYS A 48 5.18 6.04 -7.27
CA LYS A 48 4.51 5.44 -6.12
C LYS A 48 4.20 3.98 -6.34
N LYS A 49 4.70 3.18 -5.41
CA LYS A 49 4.61 1.73 -5.39
C LYS A 49 3.87 1.26 -4.15
N PHE A 50 3.23 0.11 -4.28
CA PHE A 50 2.58 -0.58 -3.19
C PHE A 50 2.89 -2.07 -3.24
N THR A 51 2.90 -2.70 -2.08
CA THR A 51 2.98 -4.16 -1.96
C THR A 51 1.96 -4.66 -0.94
N PHE A 52 1.12 -5.60 -1.36
CA PHE A 52 0.23 -6.35 -0.50
C PHE A 52 0.83 -7.71 -0.13
N TYR A 53 0.65 -8.11 1.12
CA TYR A 53 1.02 -9.41 1.67
C TYR A 53 -0.24 -10.07 2.23
N LEU A 54 -0.84 -10.93 1.41
CA LEU A 54 -2.14 -11.53 1.66
C LEU A 54 -1.97 -12.89 2.37
N PRO A 55 -2.44 -13.07 3.61
CA PRO A 55 -2.40 -14.38 4.26
C PRO A 55 -3.36 -15.36 3.55
N PRO A 56 -3.26 -16.68 3.82
CA PRO A 56 -4.20 -17.64 3.30
C PRO A 56 -5.62 -17.24 3.71
N LYS A 57 -6.59 -17.39 2.81
CA LYS A 57 -7.99 -16.97 3.04
C LYS A 57 -8.58 -17.49 4.37
N LYS A 58 -8.19 -18.69 4.80
CA LYS A 58 -8.64 -19.31 6.06
C LYS A 58 -8.12 -18.60 7.32
N GLN A 59 -7.01 -17.88 7.23
CA GLN A 59 -6.37 -17.15 8.32
C GLN A 59 -6.83 -15.68 8.37
N TRP A 60 -7.32 -15.14 7.26
CA TRP A 60 -7.80 -13.76 7.19
C TRP A 60 -9.12 -13.56 7.95
N GLN A 61 -9.16 -12.52 8.80
CA GLN A 61 -10.29 -12.18 9.66
C GLN A 61 -10.89 -10.81 9.31
N GLY A 62 -10.72 -10.35 8.05
CA GLY A 62 -11.27 -9.08 7.58
C GLY A 62 -10.48 -7.83 8.00
N ARG A 63 -9.22 -7.99 8.40
CA ARG A 63 -8.37 -6.88 8.89
C ARG A 63 -7.32 -6.49 7.85
N PHE A 64 -6.79 -5.29 7.99
CA PHE A 64 -5.59 -4.84 7.29
C PHE A 64 -4.69 -4.03 8.21
N PHE A 65 -3.38 -4.06 7.96
CA PHE A 65 -2.41 -3.19 8.59
C PHE A 65 -1.55 -2.48 7.55
N HIS A 66 -1.23 -1.22 7.83
CA HIS A 66 -0.30 -0.41 7.05
C HIS A 66 0.72 0.22 7.99
N LYS A 67 2.00 -0.06 7.75
CA LYS A 67 3.10 0.63 8.41
C LYS A 67 3.37 1.95 7.70
N VAL A 68 3.08 3.05 8.39
CA VAL A 68 3.17 4.40 7.82
C VAL A 68 4.40 5.20 8.27
N TYR A 69 5.17 4.69 9.25
CA TYR A 69 6.41 5.31 9.69
C TYR A 69 7.34 4.30 10.39
N PRO A 70 8.67 4.40 10.23
CA PRO A 70 9.37 5.17 9.19
C PRO A 70 9.17 4.53 7.80
N LEU A 71 9.14 5.35 6.74
CA LEU A 71 9.01 4.87 5.36
C LEU A 71 10.37 4.91 4.67
N GLN A 72 10.82 3.77 4.15
CA GLN A 72 12.05 3.66 3.35
C GLN A 72 11.77 3.11 1.95
N ASP A 73 10.87 2.14 1.83
CA ASP A 73 10.45 1.52 0.56
C ASP A 73 9.05 0.88 0.69
N GLU A 74 8.56 0.24 -0.39
CA GLU A 74 7.26 -0.43 -0.46
C GLU A 74 7.22 -1.84 0.12
N ASN A 75 8.32 -2.33 0.71
CA ASN A 75 8.44 -3.72 1.15
C ASN A 75 8.30 -3.82 2.67
N ALA A 76 7.26 -4.52 3.12
CA ALA A 76 7.08 -4.81 4.54
C ALA A 76 8.19 -5.75 5.04
N SER A 77 8.58 -5.57 6.31
CA SER A 77 9.54 -6.48 6.94
C SER A 77 8.91 -7.84 7.22
N ASP A 78 9.75 -8.88 7.34
CA ASP A 78 9.27 -10.24 7.67
C ASP A 78 8.47 -10.28 8.98
N THR A 79 8.87 -9.47 9.96
CA THR A 79 8.17 -9.32 11.23
C THR A 79 6.78 -8.72 11.04
N ASP A 80 6.65 -7.66 10.22
CA ASP A 80 5.37 -7.01 9.94
C ASP A 80 4.42 -7.97 9.20
N ILE A 81 4.94 -8.71 8.21
CA ILE A 81 4.20 -9.73 7.44
C ILE A 81 3.66 -10.83 8.37
N SER A 82 4.53 -11.35 9.25
CA SER A 82 4.17 -12.41 10.20
C SER A 82 3.13 -11.92 11.19
N PHE A 83 3.35 -10.73 11.77
CA PHE A 83 2.40 -10.10 12.69
C PHE A 83 1.02 -9.89 12.06
N GLY A 84 0.97 -9.41 10.82
CA GLY A 84 -0.27 -9.22 10.09
C GLY A 84 -1.01 -10.54 9.91
N ALA A 85 -0.34 -11.56 9.38
CA ALA A 85 -0.94 -12.87 9.18
C ALA A 85 -1.47 -13.47 10.49
N ASP A 86 -0.68 -13.48 11.55
CA ASP A 86 -1.06 -14.03 12.87
C ASP A 86 -2.23 -13.27 13.49
N SER A 87 -2.33 -11.98 13.19
CA SER A 87 -3.44 -11.12 13.63
C SER A 87 -4.67 -11.21 12.72
N GLY A 88 -4.67 -12.06 11.70
CA GLY A 88 -5.77 -12.20 10.74
C GLY A 88 -5.92 -11.00 9.80
N ALA A 89 -4.85 -10.26 9.55
CA ALA A 89 -4.77 -9.12 8.65
C ALA A 89 -3.92 -9.45 7.41
N TYR A 90 -4.22 -8.80 6.28
CA TYR A 90 -3.18 -8.59 5.28
C TYR A 90 -2.35 -7.35 5.63
N VAL A 91 -1.11 -7.31 5.15
CA VAL A 91 -0.24 -6.15 5.29
C VAL A 91 -0.16 -5.43 3.95
N VAL A 92 -0.17 -4.11 3.99
CA VAL A 92 0.18 -3.26 2.85
C VAL A 92 1.29 -2.29 3.27
N GLN A 93 2.24 -2.05 2.38
CA GLN A 93 3.21 -0.97 2.52
C GLN A 93 3.39 -0.26 1.19
N THR A 94 3.63 1.04 1.24
CA THR A 94 3.99 1.86 0.09
C THR A 94 5.36 2.46 0.29
N ASN A 95 6.04 2.82 -0.78
CA ASN A 95 7.36 3.47 -0.71
C ASN A 95 7.32 4.90 -0.14
N GLY A 96 6.16 5.33 0.35
CA GLY A 96 5.95 6.66 0.88
C GLY A 96 6.34 7.75 -0.11
N GLY A 97 6.65 8.91 0.44
CA GLY A 97 7.17 10.06 -0.27
C GLY A 97 7.61 11.12 0.73
N GLY A 98 8.19 12.20 0.25
CA GLY A 98 8.31 13.45 1.00
C GLY A 98 7.39 14.51 0.41
N GLY A 99 7.03 15.52 1.19
CA GLY A 99 6.28 16.69 0.75
C GLY A 99 4.96 16.88 1.49
N TYR A 100 4.32 18.04 1.29
CA TYR A 100 3.17 18.51 2.07
C TYR A 100 2.01 17.50 2.24
N ARG A 101 1.78 16.61 1.27
CA ARG A 101 0.70 15.60 1.36
C ARG A 101 1.04 14.40 2.26
N VAL A 102 2.29 14.27 2.68
CA VAL A 102 2.78 13.20 3.58
C VAL A 102 2.67 13.64 5.05
N ASP A 103 2.66 14.95 5.30
CA ASP A 103 2.58 15.57 6.62
C ASP A 103 1.17 16.11 6.96
N ALA A 104 0.18 15.88 6.07
CA ALA A 104 -1.19 16.38 6.19
C ALA A 104 -2.11 15.44 6.96
#